data_AF-A0A439IDI2-F1
#
_entry.id   AF-A0A439IDI2-F1
#
_cell.length_a   1.000
_cell.length_b   1.000
_cell.length_c   1.000
_cell.angle_alpha   90.00
_cell.angle_beta   90.00
_cell.angle_gamma   90.00
#
_symmetry.space_group_name_H-M   'P 1'
#
loop_
_entity.id
_entity.type
_entity.pdbx_description
1 polymer ?
#
loop_
_entity_poly.entity_id
_entity_poly.type
_entity_poly.pdbx_seq_one_letter_code
_entity_poly.pdbx_strand_id
1 'polypeptide(L)' 'MSYGWAGDAERRFASSSGGVLTALGCHLLETKKADSILHVGPDPDKPMRSRRVMSRTAEEVKRNAGSR' A
#
# COMPACT_ATOMS: atom_id res chain seq x y z
N MET A 1 -24.33 -4.91 -1.43
CA MET A 1 -23.04 -4.34 -1.01
C MET A 1 -22.01 -5.46 -0.99
N SER A 2 -20.84 -5.28 -1.60
CA SER A 2 -19.75 -6.26 -1.57
C SER A 2 -18.59 -5.70 -0.75
N TYR A 3 -18.03 -6.51 0.14
CA TYR A 3 -16.89 -6.15 0.98
C TYR A 3 -15.66 -6.95 0.54
N GLY A 4 -14.50 -6.30 0.53
CA GLY A 4 -13.22 -6.93 0.21
C GLY A 4 -12.13 -6.48 1.17
N TRP A 5 -11.14 -7.34 1.39
CA TRP A 5 -9.97 -7.09 2.23
C TRP A 5 -8.77 -7.91 1.70
N ALA A 6 -7.58 -7.60 2.20
CA ALA A 6 -6.36 -8.34 1.87
C ALA A 6 -6.48 -9.82 2.26
N GLY A 7 -6.05 -10.72 1.37
CA GLY A 7 -6.10 -12.16 1.61
C GLY A 7 -5.21 -12.63 2.77
N ASP A 8 -4.16 -11.88 3.11
CA ASP A 8 -3.28 -12.18 4.24
C ASP A 8 -3.70 -11.44 5.52
N ALA A 9 -3.66 -12.17 6.65
CA ALA A 9 -4.16 -11.67 7.93
C ALA A 9 -3.32 -10.52 8.48
N GLU A 10 -1.99 -10.58 8.33
CA GLU A 10 -1.07 -9.56 8.84
C GLU A 10 -1.40 -8.18 8.25
N ARG A 11 -1.51 -8.09 6.93
CA ARG A 11 -1.84 -6.84 6.23
C ARG A 11 -3.29 -6.41 6.43
N ARG A 12 -4.23 -7.35 6.52
CA ARG A 12 -5.65 -7.04 6.81
C ARG A 12 -5.76 -6.25 8.09
N PHE A 13 -5.15 -6.72 9.17
CA PHE A 13 -5.29 -6.13 10.51
C PHE A 13 -4.31 -4.98 10.79
N ALA A 14 -3.20 -4.88 10.06
CA ALA A 14 -2.27 -3.75 10.17
C ALA A 14 -2.73 -2.49 9.42
N SER A 15 -3.79 -2.59 8.61
CA SER A 15 -4.25 -1.50 7.73
C SER A 15 -5.52 -0.81 8.24
N SER A 16 -5.69 0.47 7.89
CA SER A 16 -6.86 1.25 8.33
C SER A 16 -8.19 0.84 7.67
N SER A 17 -8.16 0.14 6.53
CA SER A 17 -9.35 -0.18 5.73
C SER A 17 -9.24 -1.55 5.05
N GLY A 18 -8.70 -2.54 5.76
CA GLY A 18 -8.60 -3.93 5.30
C GLY A 18 -7.53 -4.19 4.23
N GLY A 19 -6.71 -3.21 3.87
CA GLY A 19 -5.43 -3.44 3.19
C GLY A 19 -5.55 -3.68 1.69
N VAL A 20 -6.74 -3.42 1.12
CA VAL A 20 -7.07 -3.72 -0.28
C VAL A 20 -6.12 -3.03 -1.25
N LEU A 21 -5.89 -1.72 -1.10
CA LEU A 21 -5.01 -0.98 -2.02
C LEU A 21 -3.56 -1.45 -1.94
N THR A 22 -3.07 -1.75 -0.74
CA THR A 22 -1.72 -2.27 -0.54
C THR A 22 -1.58 -3.66 -1.18
N ALA A 23 -2.57 -4.54 -0.99
CA ALA A 23 -2.59 -5.86 -1.59
C ALA A 23 -2.64 -5.79 -3.13
N LEU A 24 -3.49 -4.92 -3.67
CA LEU A 24 -3.61 -4.71 -5.11
C LEU A 24 -2.32 -4.17 -5.72
N GLY A 25 -1.72 -3.13 -5.12
CA GLY A 25 -0.47 -2.55 -5.60
C GLY A 25 0.68 -3.56 -5.65
N CYS A 26 0.81 -4.40 -4.62
CA CYS A 26 1.80 -5.48 -4.61
C CYS A 26 1.51 -6.52 -5.69
N HIS A 27 0.26 -6.95 -5.83
CA HIS A 27 -0.11 -7.91 -6.87
C HIS A 27 0.23 -7.39 -8.28
N LEU A 28 -0.04 -6.12 -8.56
CA LEU A 28 0.26 -5.52 -9.87
C LEU A 28 1.76 -5.50 -10.19
N LEU A 29 2.61 -5.20 -9.19
CA LEU A 29 4.07 -5.22 -9.34
C LEU A 29 4.62 -6.65 -9.46
N GLU A 30 4.18 -7.56 -8.59
CA GLU A 30 4.62 -8.96 -8.58
C GLU A 30 4.24 -9.70 -9.87
N THR A 31 3.05 -9.41 -10.41
CA THR A 31 2.58 -9.98 -11.69
C THR A 31 3.02 -9.19 -12.91
N LYS A 32 3.83 -8.13 -12.73
CA LYS A 32 4.34 -7.27 -13.81
C LYS A 32 3.24 -6.66 -14.69
N LYS A 33 2.05 -6.44 -14.10
CA LYS A 33 0.93 -5.72 -14.74
C LYS A 33 1.10 -4.20 -14.65
N ALA A 34 1.96 -3.74 -13.75
CA ALA A 34 2.42 -2.36 -13.67
C ALA A 34 3.91 -2.33 -13.34
N ASP A 35 4.64 -1.35 -13.90
CA ASP A 35 6.06 -1.14 -13.60
C ASP A 35 6.28 -0.34 -12.30
N SER A 36 5.29 0.46 -11.90
CA SER A 36 5.33 1.27 -10.69
C SER A 36 3.94 1.64 -10.19
N ILE A 37 3.85 1.98 -8.91
CA ILE A 37 2.64 2.44 -8.23
C ILE A 37 2.92 3.83 -7.65
N LEU A 38 2.19 4.83 -8.15
CA LEU A 38 2.14 6.16 -7.54
C LEU A 38 1.09 6.16 -6.43
N HIS A 39 1.50 6.45 -5.21
CA HIS A 39 0.62 6.46 -4.04
C HIS A 39 1.09 7.44 -2.97
N VAL A 40 0.34 7.52 -1.89
CA VAL A 40 0.63 8.39 -0.74
C VAL A 40 1.28 7.55 0.36
N GLY A 41 2.41 8.03 0.88
CA GLY A 41 3.10 7.44 2.01
C GLY A 41 3.47 8.49 3.06
N PRO A 42 3.92 8.07 4.25
CA PRO A 42 4.33 8.98 5.31
C PRO A 42 5.59 9.77 4.93
N ASP A 43 5.65 11.02 5.38
CA ASP A 43 6.87 11.82 5.36
C ASP A 43 7.75 11.42 6.57
N PRO A 44 8.97 10.88 6.34
CA PRO A 44 9.85 10.42 7.41
C PRO A 44 10.35 11.55 8.31
N ASP A 45 10.46 12.77 7.77
CA ASP A 45 10.95 13.94 8.50
C ASP A 45 9.78 14.67 9.20
N LYS A 46 8.55 14.47 8.71
CA LYS A 46 7.33 15.10 9.23
C LYS A 46 6.23 14.05 9.42
N PRO A 47 6.22 13.28 10.52
CA PRO A 47 5.35 12.11 10.70
C PRO A 47 3.83 12.37 10.56
N MET A 48 3.41 13.62 10.76
CA MET A 48 2.03 14.09 10.60
C MET A 48 1.68 14.53 9.17
N ARG A 49 2.60 14.37 8.22
CA ARG A 49 2.43 14.75 6.82
C ARG A 49 2.56 13.55 5.90
N SER A 50 1.87 13.67 4.78
CA SER A 50 1.88 12.70 3.70
C SER A 50 2.68 13.24 2.52
N ARG A 51 3.40 12.36 1.83
CA ARG A 51 4.13 12.66 0.61
C ARG A 51 3.75 11.69 -0.51
N ARG A 52 3.95 12.13 -1.75
CA ARG A 52 3.80 11.28 -2.93
C ARG A 52 5.01 10.36 -3.01
N VAL A 53 4.77 9.08 -3.25
CA VAL A 53 5.80 8.05 -3.38
C VAL A 53 5.54 7.27 -4.66
N MET A 54 6.62 6.97 -5.38
CA MET A 54 6.60 6.08 -6.53
C MET A 54 7.28 4.77 -6.13
N SER A 55 6.49 3.73 -5.90
CA SER A 55 6.98 2.41 -5.50
C SER A 55 7.10 1.49 -6.72
N ARG A 56 8.22 0.78 -6.84
CA ARG A 56 8.55 -0.18 -7.90
C ARG A 56 8.63 -1.63 -7.40
N THR A 57 8.61 -1.82 -6.08
CA THR A 57 8.59 -3.16 -5.46
C THR A 57 7.43 -3.31 -4.48
N ALA A 58 7.02 -4.55 -4.22
CA ALA A 58 5.98 -4.84 -3.24
C ALA A 58 6.39 -4.36 -1.84
N GLU A 59 7.67 -4.47 -1.49
CA GLU A 59 8.27 -4.02 -0.23
C GLU A 59 8.21 -2.49 -0.09
N GLU A 60 8.44 -1.75 -1.17
CA GLU A 60 8.27 -0.29 -1.18
C GLU A 60 6.80 0.09 -0.99
N VAL A 61 5.86 -0.61 -1.63
CA VAL A 61 4.42 -0.39 -1.42
C VAL A 61 4.05 -0.64 0.04
N LYS A 62 4.52 -1.74 0.64
CA LYS A 62 4.28 -2.07 2.07
C LYS A 62 4.83 -1.00 2.99
N ARG A 63 6.07 -0.56 2.77
CA ARG A 63 6.76 0.44 3.60
C ARG A 63 6.07 1.79 3.59
N ASN A 64 5.46 2.14 2.46
CA ASN A 64 4.75 3.40 2.29
C ASN A 64 3.22 3.26 2.42
N ALA A 65 2.74 2.11 2.90
CA ALA A 65 1.33 1.90 3.19
C ALA A 65 0.94 2.51 4.55
N GLY A 66 -0.35 2.76 4.70
CA GLY A 66 -0.93 3.30 5.93
C GLY A 66 -1.62 4.63 5.67
N SER A 67 -2.82 4.77 6.22
CA SER A 67 -3.55 6.03 6.19
C SER A 67 -3.05 6.91 7.35
N ARG A 68 -2.88 8.20 7.09
CA ARG A 68 -2.61 9.24 8.09
C ARG A 68 -3.58 10.38 7.87
#